data_AF-A0A838JAF6-F1
#
_entry.id   AF-A0A838JAF6-F1
#
_cell.length_a   1.000
_cell.length_b   1.000
_cell.length_c   1.000
_cell.angle_alpha   90.00
_cell.angle_beta   90.00
_cell.angle_gamma   90.00
#
_symmetry.space_group_name_H-M   'P 1'
#
loop_
_entity.id
_entity.type
_entity.pdbx_description
1 polymer ?
#
loop_
_entity_poly.entity_id
_entity_poly.type
_entity_poly.pdbx_seq_one_letter_code
_entity_poly.pdbx_strand_id
1 'polypeptide(L)'
;MNLQILRRETEACHRAVENCIPLMHAELDTAQYVRCLRQMYGIVAAWEERAADAAPAWMQSTLAERQRKRLLELDLAWFGVAEQDDRRPMLPEMNALPRLLGTMYVMEGSTLGGQLIARHLETTLHLRDGKGNAYFRGHGIQTGPMWKEFCEMLKQRVSDDQTDTVVASAKAMFTTFGEWMSGKSVMNESYSSGGRHHLLHPCKRDCDCDNPKL
;
A
#
# COMPACT_ATOMS: atom_id res chain seq x y z
N MET A 1 1.91 -11.39 24.26
CA MET A 1 1.30 -10.06 23.99
C MET A 1 -0.21 -10.04 24.15
N ASN A 2 -0.77 -8.99 24.77
CA ASN A 2 -2.21 -8.72 24.83
C ASN A 2 -2.74 -7.98 23.57
N LEU A 3 -3.53 -8.67 22.74
CA LEU A 3 -4.13 -8.09 21.51
C LEU A 3 -5.10 -6.92 21.77
N GLN A 4 -5.68 -6.80 22.96
CA GLN A 4 -6.56 -5.68 23.30
C GLN A 4 -5.78 -4.37 23.34
N ILE A 5 -4.51 -4.40 23.77
CA ILE A 5 -3.63 -3.23 23.75
C ILE A 5 -3.42 -2.81 22.30
N LEU A 6 -3.01 -3.73 21.42
CA LEU A 6 -2.80 -3.43 20.00
C LEU A 6 -4.03 -2.78 19.37
N ARG A 7 -5.21 -3.39 19.53
CA ARG A 7 -6.48 -2.84 19.03
C ARG A 7 -6.74 -1.42 19.55
N ARG A 8 -6.71 -1.24 20.87
CA ARG A 8 -6.98 0.06 21.51
C ARG A 8 -6.02 1.14 21.03
N GLU A 9 -4.73 0.80 20.94
CA GLU A 9 -3.68 1.74 20.56
C GLU A 9 -3.75 2.13 19.08
N THR A 10 -4.23 1.24 18.20
CA THR A 10 -4.34 1.52 16.76
C THR A 10 -5.70 2.02 16.31
N GLU A 11 -6.69 2.01 17.20
CA GLU A 11 -8.09 2.36 16.92
C GLU A 11 -8.24 3.74 16.25
N ALA A 12 -7.53 4.76 16.73
CA ALA A 12 -7.58 6.10 16.13
C ALA A 12 -6.97 6.13 14.72
N CYS A 13 -5.89 5.36 14.49
CA CYS A 13 -5.25 5.24 13.18
C CYS A 13 -6.16 4.51 12.18
N HIS A 14 -6.85 3.46 12.62
CA HIS A 14 -7.83 2.73 11.80
C HIS A 14 -8.94 3.68 11.31
N ARG A 15 -9.59 4.41 12.23
CA ARG A 15 -10.63 5.38 11.86
C ARG A 15 -10.14 6.47 10.93
N ALA A 16 -8.90 6.94 11.10
CA ALA A 16 -8.31 7.94 10.22
C ALA A 16 -8.18 7.42 8.78
N VAL A 17 -7.80 6.16 8.60
CA VAL A 17 -7.73 5.49 7.28
C VAL A 17 -9.13 5.28 6.70
N GLU A 18 -10.10 4.83 7.48
CA GLU A 18 -11.48 4.66 7.00
C GLU A 18 -12.07 5.98 6.49
N ASN A 19 -11.82 7.08 7.19
CA ASN A 19 -12.33 8.39 6.82
C ASN A 19 -11.65 9.01 5.58
N CYS A 20 -10.46 8.56 5.20
CA CYS A 20 -9.76 9.11 4.03
C CYS A 20 -10.01 8.32 2.74
N ILE A 21 -10.64 7.15 2.81
CA ILE A 21 -10.86 6.27 1.66
C ILE A 21 -12.34 6.29 1.27
N PRO A 22 -12.70 6.68 0.03
CA PRO A 22 -14.09 6.89 -0.37
C PRO A 22 -14.89 5.59 -0.61
N LEU A 23 -14.34 4.41 -0.30
CA LEU A 23 -14.88 3.10 -0.68
C LEU A 23 -16.26 2.80 -0.08
N MET A 24 -16.64 3.48 1.00
CA MET A 24 -17.95 3.33 1.66
C MET A 24 -18.90 4.51 1.37
N HIS A 25 -18.53 5.42 0.47
CA HIS A 25 -19.40 6.54 0.09
C HIS A 25 -20.57 6.02 -0.77
N ALA A 26 -21.77 6.58 -0.55
CA ALA A 26 -22.97 6.20 -1.29
C ALA A 26 -22.91 6.60 -2.77
N GLU A 27 -22.19 7.68 -3.08
CA GLU A 27 -22.00 8.21 -4.45
C GLU A 27 -20.69 7.74 -5.09
N LEU A 28 -20.09 6.66 -4.58
CA LEU A 28 -18.85 6.10 -5.13
C LEU A 28 -19.04 5.75 -6.61
N ASP A 29 -18.30 6.41 -7.49
CA ASP A 29 -18.31 6.10 -8.92
C ASP A 29 -17.22 5.09 -9.30
N THR A 30 -17.33 4.52 -10.51
CA THR A 30 -16.38 3.51 -11.00
C THR A 30 -14.96 4.07 -11.16
N ALA A 31 -14.80 5.33 -11.57
CA ALA A 31 -13.48 5.92 -11.77
C ALA A 31 -12.76 6.16 -10.43
N GLN A 32 -13.48 6.60 -9.40
CA GLN A 32 -13.00 6.70 -8.02
C GLN A 32 -12.60 5.33 -7.49
N TYR A 33 -13.46 4.33 -7.68
CA TYR A 33 -13.19 2.96 -7.25
C TYR A 33 -11.92 2.39 -7.91
N VAL A 34 -11.77 2.54 -9.22
CA VAL A 34 -10.57 2.09 -9.96
C VAL A 34 -9.31 2.81 -9.47
N ARG A 35 -9.38 4.12 -9.15
CA ARG A 35 -8.24 4.83 -8.53
C ARG A 35 -7.86 4.24 -7.17
N CYS A 36 -8.85 3.93 -6.33
CA CYS A 36 -8.61 3.25 -5.05
C CYS A 36 -7.96 1.87 -5.26
N LEU A 37 -8.44 1.07 -6.23
CA LEU A 37 -7.84 -0.22 -6.54
C LEU A 37 -6.36 -0.10 -6.97
N ARG A 38 -6.01 0.91 -7.77
CA ARG A 38 -4.61 1.15 -8.18
C ARG A 38 -3.73 1.53 -6.99
N GLN A 39 -4.22 2.36 -6.07
CA GLN A 39 -3.48 2.67 -4.84
C GLN A 39 -3.35 1.44 -3.94
N MET A 40 -4.45 0.69 -3.74
CA MET A 40 -4.42 -0.57 -2.98
C MET A 40 -3.39 -1.53 -3.57
N TYR A 41 -3.32 -1.65 -4.90
CA TYR A 41 -2.31 -2.46 -5.58
C TYR A 41 -0.89 -2.04 -5.20
N GLY A 42 -0.57 -0.74 -5.30
CA GLY A 42 0.76 -0.23 -5.00
C GLY A 42 1.23 -0.55 -3.58
N ILE A 43 0.37 -0.38 -2.58
CA ILE A 43 0.75 -0.65 -1.18
C ILE A 43 0.76 -2.14 -0.84
N VAL A 44 -0.19 -2.93 -1.37
CA VAL A 44 -0.24 -4.38 -1.14
C VAL A 44 0.95 -5.06 -1.81
N ALA A 45 1.26 -4.70 -3.06
CA ALA A 45 2.42 -5.23 -3.77
C ALA A 45 3.72 -4.90 -3.06
N ALA A 46 3.90 -3.64 -2.64
CA ALA A 46 5.08 -3.23 -1.87
C ALA A 46 5.23 -4.06 -0.58
N TRP A 47 4.11 -4.21 0.15
CA TRP A 47 4.13 -4.90 1.44
C TRP A 47 4.43 -6.39 1.27
N GLU A 48 3.81 -7.07 0.30
CA GLU A 48 4.05 -8.49 0.06
C GLU A 48 5.51 -8.78 -0.31
N GLU A 49 6.11 -7.97 -1.19
CA GLU A 49 7.52 -8.08 -1.56
C GLU A 49 8.43 -7.87 -0.35
N ARG A 50 8.22 -6.77 0.38
CA ARG A 50 9.06 -6.45 1.55
C ARG A 50 8.92 -7.47 2.68
N ALA A 51 7.72 -7.98 2.89
CA ALA A 51 7.43 -9.00 3.89
C ALA A 51 8.10 -10.34 3.52
N ALA A 52 8.05 -10.74 2.25
CA ALA A 52 8.73 -11.95 1.77
C ALA A 52 10.25 -11.88 2.02
N ASP A 53 10.87 -10.73 1.77
CA ASP A 53 12.30 -10.53 2.02
C ASP A 53 12.66 -10.49 3.51
N ALA A 54 11.79 -9.89 4.33
CA ALA A 54 12.04 -9.70 5.76
C ALA A 54 11.72 -10.95 6.62
N ALA A 55 10.84 -11.82 6.13
CA ALA A 55 10.29 -12.89 6.93
C ALA A 55 11.29 -14.02 7.19
N PRO A 56 11.29 -14.58 8.41
CA PRO A 56 12.06 -15.77 8.69
C PRO A 56 11.52 -16.96 7.88
N ALA A 57 12.39 -17.91 7.52
CA ALA A 57 12.06 -19.03 6.63
C ALA A 57 10.79 -19.80 7.04
N TRP A 58 10.54 -19.97 8.35
CA TRP A 58 9.36 -20.69 8.85
C TRP A 58 8.02 -19.99 8.57
N MET A 59 8.03 -18.68 8.26
CA MET A 59 6.82 -17.88 7.98
C MET A 59 6.54 -17.77 6.47
N GLN A 60 7.45 -18.20 5.61
CA GLN A 60 7.34 -18.00 4.15
C GLN A 60 6.07 -18.63 3.57
N SER A 61 5.70 -19.84 3.99
CA SER A 61 4.45 -20.47 3.55
C SER A 61 3.22 -19.70 4.02
N THR A 62 3.22 -19.25 5.29
CA THR A 62 2.12 -18.46 5.84
C THR A 62 1.92 -17.14 5.08
N LEU A 63 3.00 -16.46 4.69
CA LEU A 63 2.90 -15.25 3.88
C LEU A 63 2.41 -15.53 2.46
N ALA A 64 2.90 -16.60 1.83
CA ALA A 64 2.48 -16.98 0.48
C ALA A 64 0.96 -17.25 0.40
N GLU A 65 0.39 -17.92 1.40
CA GLU A 65 -1.04 -18.21 1.49
C GLU A 65 -1.91 -16.95 1.72
N ARG A 66 -1.29 -15.86 2.20
CA ARG A 66 -1.95 -14.59 2.55
C ARG A 66 -1.76 -13.51 1.48
N GLN A 67 -1.11 -13.82 0.36
CA GLN A 67 -0.96 -12.88 -0.74
C GLN A 67 -2.32 -12.58 -1.38
N ARG A 68 -2.57 -11.29 -1.61
CA ARG A 68 -3.79 -10.74 -2.19
C ARG A 68 -3.53 -9.78 -3.35
N LYS A 69 -2.27 -9.44 -3.67
CA LYS A 69 -1.92 -8.66 -4.87
C LYS A 69 -2.58 -9.21 -6.13
N ARG A 70 -2.59 -10.53 -6.31
CA ARG A 70 -3.22 -11.18 -7.47
C ARG A 70 -4.72 -10.91 -7.56
N LEU A 71 -5.42 -10.73 -6.44
CA LEU A 71 -6.85 -10.39 -6.43
C LEU A 71 -7.08 -8.97 -6.94
N LEU A 72 -6.18 -8.03 -6.63
CA LEU A 72 -6.21 -6.67 -7.17
C LEU A 72 -5.93 -6.64 -8.67
N GLU A 73 -5.01 -7.48 -9.15
CA GLU A 73 -4.75 -7.62 -10.59
C GLU A 73 -6.00 -8.13 -11.33
N LEU A 74 -6.71 -9.10 -10.76
CA LEU A 74 -7.98 -9.60 -11.32
C LEU A 74 -9.05 -8.50 -11.35
N ASP A 75 -9.19 -7.74 -10.26
CA ASP A 75 -10.15 -6.64 -10.18
C ASP A 75 -9.83 -5.52 -11.16
N LEU A 76 -8.56 -5.13 -11.28
CA LEU A 76 -8.12 -4.10 -12.23
C LEU A 76 -8.29 -4.55 -13.68
N ALA A 77 -7.98 -5.82 -14.00
CA ALA A 77 -8.22 -6.39 -15.32
C ALA A 77 -9.71 -6.40 -15.69
N TRP A 78 -10.60 -6.63 -14.73
CA TRP A 78 -12.05 -6.55 -14.95
C TRP A 78 -12.51 -5.17 -15.45
N PHE A 79 -11.84 -4.09 -15.00
CA PHE A 79 -12.08 -2.72 -15.49
C PHE A 79 -11.24 -2.33 -16.71
N GLY A 80 -10.58 -3.29 -17.37
CA GLY A 80 -9.75 -3.02 -18.55
C GLY A 80 -8.43 -2.31 -18.25
N VAL A 81 -7.98 -2.29 -17.00
CA VAL A 81 -6.67 -1.73 -16.61
C VAL A 81 -5.61 -2.79 -16.81
N ALA A 82 -4.94 -2.75 -17.97
CA ALA A 82 -3.91 -3.72 -18.35
C ALA A 82 -2.56 -3.46 -17.66
N GLU A 83 -2.16 -2.19 -17.55
CA GLU A 83 -0.89 -1.81 -16.95
C GLU A 83 -1.06 -1.37 -15.50
N GLN A 84 -0.32 -2.04 -14.63
CA GLN A 84 -0.22 -1.68 -13.23
C GLN A 84 0.77 -0.54 -13.07
N ASP A 85 0.47 0.35 -12.14
CA ASP A 85 1.38 1.41 -11.79
C ASP A 85 2.55 0.84 -10.98
N ASP A 86 3.79 1.16 -11.34
CA ASP A 86 4.99 0.71 -10.63
C ASP A 86 5.31 1.57 -9.40
N ARG A 87 4.58 2.67 -9.16
CA ARG A 87 4.75 3.45 -7.94
C ARG A 87 4.45 2.60 -6.70
N ARG A 88 5.31 2.73 -5.69
CA ARG A 88 5.21 2.04 -4.39
C ARG A 88 5.41 3.06 -3.27
N PRO A 89 4.69 2.96 -2.14
CA PRO A 89 5.00 3.76 -0.96
C PRO A 89 6.31 3.29 -0.32
N MET A 90 6.98 4.18 0.40
CA MET A 90 8.02 3.78 1.34
C MET A 90 7.34 3.14 2.56
N LEU A 91 7.70 1.89 2.86
CA LEU A 91 7.09 1.14 3.96
C LEU A 91 7.85 1.35 5.28
N PRO A 92 7.17 1.14 6.42
CA PRO A 92 7.85 1.05 7.72
C PRO A 92 8.89 -0.08 7.74
N GLU A 93 9.85 0.02 8.66
CA GLU A 93 10.86 -1.01 8.84
C GLU A 93 10.25 -2.37 9.25
N MET A 94 10.72 -3.45 8.62
CA MET A 94 10.34 -4.84 8.94
C MET A 94 11.55 -5.69 9.34
N ASN A 95 12.65 -5.06 9.78
CA ASN A 95 13.95 -5.71 10.10
C ASN A 95 13.95 -6.58 11.38
N ALA A 96 12.79 -6.78 12.01
CA ALA A 96 12.63 -7.63 13.18
C ALA A 96 11.21 -8.23 13.21
N LEU A 97 11.08 -9.43 13.78
CA LEU A 97 9.81 -10.17 13.81
C LEU A 97 8.63 -9.35 14.41
N PRO A 98 8.76 -8.65 15.55
CA PRO A 98 7.66 -7.85 16.08
C PRO A 98 7.24 -6.71 15.14
N ARG A 99 8.18 -6.13 14.39
CA ARG A 99 7.89 -5.06 13.44
C ARG A 99 7.13 -5.58 12.22
N LEU A 100 7.61 -6.69 11.64
CA LEU A 100 6.92 -7.39 10.56
C LEU A 100 5.49 -7.73 10.97
N LEU A 101 5.32 -8.38 12.13
CA LEU A 101 4.00 -8.77 12.64
C LEU A 101 3.09 -7.56 12.93
N GLY A 102 3.63 -6.42 13.36
CA GLY A 102 2.87 -5.17 13.51
C GLY A 102 2.35 -4.62 12.19
N THR A 103 3.16 -4.64 11.12
CA THR A 103 2.67 -4.25 9.78
C THR A 103 1.67 -5.26 9.23
N MET A 104 1.91 -6.56 9.45
CA MET A 104 1.02 -7.65 9.06
C MET A 104 -0.35 -7.54 9.72
N TYR A 105 -0.41 -7.07 10.98
CA TYR A 105 -1.67 -6.84 11.67
C TYR A 105 -2.61 -5.89 10.92
N VAL A 106 -2.06 -4.84 10.30
CA VAL A 106 -2.85 -3.90 9.49
C VAL A 106 -3.33 -4.57 8.21
N MET A 107 -2.45 -5.30 7.52
CA MET A 107 -2.77 -5.97 6.26
C MET A 107 -3.79 -7.09 6.44
N GLU A 108 -3.63 -7.93 7.46
CA GLU A 108 -4.56 -8.99 7.81
C GLU A 108 -5.89 -8.40 8.31
N GLY A 109 -5.85 -7.37 9.15
CA GLY A 109 -7.05 -6.72 9.68
C GLY A 109 -7.93 -6.11 8.58
N SER A 110 -7.30 -5.58 7.52
CA SER A 110 -8.01 -5.01 6.36
C SER A 110 -8.92 -6.01 5.64
N THR A 111 -8.68 -7.32 5.77
CA THR A 111 -9.50 -8.37 5.13
C THR A 111 -10.91 -8.44 5.72
N LEU A 112 -11.06 -8.13 7.02
CA LEU A 112 -12.34 -8.14 7.72
C LEU A 112 -13.21 -6.96 7.29
N GLY A 113 -12.64 -5.75 7.29
CA GLY A 113 -13.31 -4.54 6.79
C GLY A 113 -13.62 -4.66 5.30
N GLY A 114 -12.75 -5.34 4.54
CA GLY A 114 -12.97 -5.67 3.13
C GLY A 114 -14.29 -6.38 2.87
N GLN A 115 -14.75 -7.27 3.76
CA GLN A 115 -16.04 -7.96 3.59
C GLN A 115 -17.23 -6.98 3.60
N LEU A 116 -17.14 -5.91 4.39
CA LEU A 116 -18.16 -4.87 4.43
C LEU A 116 -18.13 -4.03 3.15
N ILE A 117 -16.93 -3.68 2.68
CA ILE A 117 -16.72 -2.99 1.40
C ILE A 117 -17.27 -3.84 0.25
N ALA A 118 -17.00 -5.14 0.21
CA ALA A 118 -17.51 -6.03 -0.84
C ALA A 118 -19.04 -6.01 -0.92
N ARG A 119 -19.75 -6.02 0.22
CA ARG A 119 -21.22 -5.91 0.27
C ARG A 119 -21.72 -4.55 -0.20
N HIS A 120 -21.03 -3.48 0.18
CA HIS A 120 -21.36 -2.12 -0.28
C HIS A 120 -21.17 -1.96 -1.79
N LEU A 121 -20.14 -2.60 -2.36
CA LEU A 121 -19.89 -2.59 -3.80
C LEU A 121 -20.93 -3.39 -4.59
N GLU A 122 -21.50 -4.45 -4.00
CA GLU A 122 -22.62 -5.20 -4.60
C GLU A 122 -23.86 -4.30 -4.80
N THR A 123 -24.12 -3.38 -3.86
CA THR A 123 -25.25 -2.46 -3.95
C THR A 123 -24.95 -1.22 -4.78
N THR A 124 -23.75 -0.65 -4.64
CA THR A 124 -23.40 0.67 -5.20
C THR A 124 -22.89 0.60 -6.63
N LEU A 125 -22.09 -0.43 -6.96
CA LEU A 125 -21.48 -0.61 -8.28
C LEU A 125 -21.90 -1.92 -8.97
N HIS A 126 -22.80 -2.70 -8.35
CA HIS A 126 -23.27 -3.99 -8.84
C HIS A 126 -22.16 -5.03 -9.10
N LEU A 127 -21.06 -4.93 -8.34
CA LEU A 127 -19.92 -5.84 -8.43
C LEU A 127 -20.13 -7.02 -7.49
N ARG A 128 -20.07 -8.25 -7.99
CA ARG A 128 -20.35 -9.48 -7.22
C ARG A 128 -19.50 -10.65 -7.70
N ASP A 129 -19.45 -11.70 -6.89
CA ASP A 129 -18.83 -12.99 -7.23
C ASP A 129 -17.34 -12.88 -7.65
N GLY A 130 -16.62 -11.89 -7.12
CA GLY A 130 -15.22 -11.65 -7.45
C GLY A 130 -15.00 -10.97 -8.79
N LYS A 131 -16.05 -10.47 -9.45
CA LYS A 131 -15.94 -9.71 -10.70
C LYS A 131 -15.78 -8.23 -10.37
N GLY A 132 -14.54 -7.78 -10.27
CA GLY A 132 -14.19 -6.39 -9.91
C GLY A 132 -14.22 -6.10 -8.40
N ASN A 133 -14.45 -7.11 -7.55
CA ASN A 133 -14.40 -6.99 -6.08
C ASN A 133 -13.72 -8.16 -5.36
N ALA A 134 -12.94 -8.99 -6.06
CA ALA A 134 -12.24 -10.15 -5.51
C ALA A 134 -11.35 -9.81 -4.32
N TYR A 135 -10.61 -8.70 -4.38
CA TYR A 135 -9.71 -8.28 -3.30
C TYR A 135 -10.42 -8.06 -1.97
N PHE A 136 -11.57 -7.39 -2.01
CA PHE A 136 -12.37 -7.08 -0.83
C PHE A 136 -13.09 -8.31 -0.27
N ARG A 137 -13.31 -9.34 -1.10
CA ARG A 137 -13.81 -10.65 -0.64
C ARG A 137 -12.76 -11.44 0.13
N GLY A 138 -11.52 -10.96 0.25
CA GLY A 138 -10.47 -11.55 1.09
C GLY A 138 -10.24 -13.03 0.76
N HIS A 139 -10.27 -13.88 1.78
CA HIS A 139 -10.16 -15.33 1.63
C HIS A 139 -11.53 -16.03 1.68
N GLY A 140 -12.61 -15.31 1.36
CA GLY A 140 -13.97 -15.80 1.47
C GLY A 140 -14.29 -16.29 2.88
N ILE A 141 -14.79 -17.52 3.00
CA ILE A 141 -15.11 -18.15 4.29
C ILE A 141 -13.90 -18.33 5.21
N GLN A 142 -12.68 -18.33 4.65
CA GLN A 142 -11.44 -18.49 5.42
C GLN A 142 -10.94 -17.18 6.04
N THR A 143 -11.52 -16.03 5.68
CA THR A 143 -11.07 -14.72 6.18
C THR A 143 -11.07 -14.64 7.71
N GLY A 144 -12.17 -15.06 8.36
CA GLY A 144 -12.27 -15.10 9.82
C GLY A 144 -11.32 -16.10 10.49
N PRO A 145 -11.26 -17.37 10.04
CA PRO A 145 -10.27 -18.35 10.49
C PRO A 145 -8.82 -17.87 10.37
N MET A 146 -8.42 -17.36 9.21
CA MET A 146 -7.04 -16.89 8.96
C MET A 146 -6.67 -15.68 9.83
N TRP A 147 -7.62 -14.78 10.11
CA TRP A 147 -7.42 -13.70 11.07
C TRP A 147 -7.20 -14.21 12.49
N LYS A 148 -7.99 -15.19 12.92
CA LYS A 148 -7.83 -15.81 14.25
C LYS A 148 -6.49 -16.51 14.38
N GLU A 149 -6.09 -17.27 13.37
CA GLU A 149 -4.78 -17.92 13.32
C GLU A 149 -3.63 -16.92 13.45
N PHE A 150 -3.69 -15.82 12.68
CA PHE A 150 -2.72 -14.74 12.78
C PHE A 150 -2.69 -14.11 14.19
N CYS A 151 -3.86 -13.86 14.78
CA CYS A 151 -3.97 -13.36 16.15
C CYS A 151 -3.31 -14.31 17.18
N GLU A 152 -3.48 -15.63 17.02
CA GLU A 152 -2.83 -16.61 17.88
C GLU A 152 -1.30 -16.65 17.66
N MET A 153 -0.85 -16.55 16.41
CA MET A 153 0.57 -16.41 16.10
C MET A 153 1.18 -15.18 16.81
N LEU A 154 0.52 -14.03 16.74
CA LEU A 154 0.96 -12.81 17.46
C LEU A 154 1.11 -13.06 18.96
N LYS A 155 0.13 -13.71 19.59
CA LYS A 155 0.17 -14.01 21.03
C LYS A 155 1.34 -14.93 21.40
N GLN A 156 1.61 -15.93 20.57
CA GLN A 156 2.62 -16.96 20.82
C GLN A 156 4.05 -16.49 20.51
N ARG A 157 4.21 -15.65 19.49
CA ARG A 157 5.53 -15.26 18.95
C ARG A 157 6.04 -13.92 19.45
N VAL A 158 5.20 -13.12 20.10
CA VAL A 158 5.56 -11.80 20.64
C VAL A 158 5.44 -11.82 22.16
N SER A 159 6.57 -11.64 22.83
CA SER A 159 6.63 -11.47 24.29
C SER A 159 6.06 -10.11 24.71
N ASP A 160 5.66 -9.98 25.97
CA ASP A 160 4.97 -8.77 26.42
C ASP A 160 5.85 -7.51 26.37
N ASP A 161 7.17 -7.64 26.53
CA ASP A 161 8.16 -6.55 26.38
C ASP A 161 8.29 -6.06 24.91
N GLN A 162 7.86 -6.86 23.94
CA GLN A 162 7.87 -6.49 22.53
C GLN A 162 6.58 -5.81 22.05
N THR A 163 5.56 -5.72 22.93
CA THR A 163 4.23 -5.16 22.60
C THR A 163 4.33 -3.77 21.98
N ASP A 164 5.12 -2.88 22.57
CA ASP A 164 5.25 -1.50 22.10
C ASP A 164 5.87 -1.43 20.69
N THR A 165 6.76 -2.36 20.36
CA THR A 165 7.34 -2.45 19.01
C THR A 165 6.29 -2.87 17.97
N VAL A 166 5.43 -3.84 18.31
CA VAL A 166 4.31 -4.25 17.44
C VAL A 166 3.35 -3.09 17.23
N VAL A 167 2.96 -2.40 18.31
CA VAL A 167 2.05 -1.24 18.28
C VAL A 167 2.63 -0.11 17.43
N ALA A 168 3.89 0.26 17.65
CA ALA A 168 4.55 1.31 16.89
C ALA A 168 4.60 0.99 15.40
N SER A 169 4.89 -0.26 15.04
CA SER A 169 4.98 -0.71 13.65
C SER A 169 3.60 -0.76 12.97
N ALA A 170 2.56 -1.16 13.70
CA ALA A 170 1.18 -1.11 13.22
C ALA A 170 0.72 0.34 12.99
N LYS A 171 1.00 1.25 13.93
CA LYS A 171 0.71 2.69 13.78
C LYS A 171 1.41 3.27 12.55
N ALA A 172 2.70 2.99 12.38
CA ALA A 172 3.47 3.43 11.21
C ALA A 172 2.89 2.89 9.89
N MET A 173 2.43 1.63 9.89
CA MET A 173 1.78 1.03 8.72
C MET A 173 0.44 1.70 8.40
N PHE A 174 -0.40 1.99 9.40
CA PHE A 174 -1.63 2.78 9.18
C PHE A 174 -1.34 4.16 8.62
N THR A 175 -0.34 4.88 9.15
CA THR A 175 0.07 6.19 8.63
C THR A 175 0.48 6.09 7.16
N THR A 176 1.38 5.16 6.83
CA THR A 176 1.82 4.92 5.45
C THR A 176 0.64 4.61 4.53
N PHE A 177 -0.28 3.77 5.00
CA PHE A 177 -1.48 3.40 4.25
C PHE A 177 -2.39 4.60 3.99
N GLY A 178 -2.70 5.39 5.03
CA GLY A 178 -3.55 6.57 4.90
C GLY A 178 -2.95 7.65 4.00
N GLU A 179 -1.65 7.93 4.13
CA GLU A 179 -0.94 8.91 3.29
C GLU A 179 -0.90 8.47 1.82
N TRP A 180 -0.59 7.20 1.57
CA TRP A 180 -0.57 6.62 0.23
C TRP A 180 -1.95 6.68 -0.45
N MET A 181 -2.99 6.24 0.26
CA MET A 181 -4.37 6.29 -0.24
C MET A 181 -4.87 7.72 -0.45
N SER A 182 -4.39 8.68 0.35
CA SER A 182 -4.72 10.10 0.18
C SER A 182 -3.93 10.77 -0.96
N GLY A 183 -2.99 10.07 -1.61
CA GLY A 183 -2.10 10.65 -2.61
C GLY A 183 -1.06 11.63 -2.06
N LYS A 184 -0.82 11.62 -0.74
CA LYS A 184 0.11 12.53 -0.03
C LYS A 184 1.53 11.99 0.08
N SER A 185 1.82 10.85 -0.56
CA SER A 185 3.12 10.20 -0.41
C SER A 185 4.25 11.05 -0.99
N VAL A 186 5.30 11.24 -0.17
CA VAL A 186 6.52 11.98 -0.50
C VAL A 186 7.23 11.25 -1.64
N MET A 187 7.05 11.73 -2.87
CA MET A 187 7.95 11.40 -3.98
C MET A 187 9.28 12.11 -3.71
N ASN A 188 10.35 11.37 -3.45
CA ASN A 188 11.67 11.96 -3.43
C ASN A 188 12.14 12.11 -4.88
N GLU A 189 12.04 13.34 -5.43
CA GLU A 189 12.68 13.72 -6.68
C GLU A 189 14.20 13.54 -6.53
N SER A 190 14.70 12.39 -6.96
CA SER A 190 16.13 12.19 -7.16
C SER A 190 16.49 12.76 -8.53
N TYR A 191 16.79 14.06 -8.54
CA TYR A 191 17.59 14.81 -9.52
C TYR A 191 17.88 14.12 -10.86
N SER A 192 17.19 14.57 -11.92
CA SER A 192 17.77 14.66 -13.27
C SER A 192 17.80 16.13 -13.67
N SER A 193 18.92 16.81 -13.43
CA SER A 193 19.22 18.11 -14.06
C SER A 193 20.73 18.32 -14.20
N GLY A 194 21.25 17.81 -15.31
CA GLY A 194 22.59 18.11 -15.81
C GLY A 194 22.56 18.88 -17.14
N GLY A 195 21.54 19.71 -17.37
CA GLY A 195 21.49 20.65 -18.49
C GLY A 195 21.57 22.08 -17.97
N ARG A 196 22.75 22.68 -17.99
CA ARG A 196 22.90 24.13 -17.77
C ARG A 196 23.51 24.80 -18.99
N HIS A 197 22.64 25.37 -19.80
CA HIS A 197 22.93 26.60 -20.54
C HIS A 197 23.17 27.75 -19.55
N HIS A 198 24.34 28.34 -19.61
CA HIS A 198 24.70 29.69 -19.11
C HIS A 198 25.82 30.17 -20.04
N LEU A 199 25.96 31.41 -20.46
CA LEU A 199 25.23 32.66 -20.27
C LEU A 199 25.73 33.57 -21.39
N LEU A 200 24.87 34.48 -21.86
CA LEU A 200 25.25 35.61 -22.70
C LEU A 200 26.24 36.51 -21.95
N HIS A 201 27.30 36.95 -22.64
CA HIS A 201 28.01 38.19 -22.34
C HIS A 201 28.55 38.80 -23.65
N PRO A 202 28.84 40.12 -23.69
CA PRO A 202 28.42 40.98 -24.78
C PRO A 202 29.56 41.46 -25.68
N CYS A 203 29.15 41.80 -26.90
CA CYS A 203 29.65 42.86 -27.79
C CYS A 203 31.05 43.44 -27.50
N LYS A 204 32.02 43.10 -28.36
CA LYS A 204 33.06 44.02 -28.78
C LYS A 204 33.11 44.08 -30.31
N ARG A 205 33.13 45.32 -30.77
CA ARG A 205 33.33 45.84 -32.13
C ARG A 205 34.78 45.59 -32.55
N ASP A 206 34.98 45.20 -33.82
CA ASP A 206 35.80 45.92 -34.82
C ASP A 206 36.48 45.00 -35.85
N CYS A 207 36.31 45.41 -37.11
CA CYS A 207 37.18 45.25 -38.30
C CYS A 207 37.46 43.82 -38.83
N ASP A 208 36.91 43.43 -39.98
CA ASP A 208 37.28 43.78 -41.38
C ASP A 208 38.25 42.77 -42.00
N CYS A 209 37.98 42.49 -43.29
CA CYS A 209 38.86 41.91 -44.32
C CYS A 209 39.04 40.37 -44.39
N ASP A 210 38.55 39.84 -45.53
CA ASP A 210 39.25 38.95 -46.48
C ASP A 210 39.71 37.56 -46.02
N ASN A 211 39.63 36.46 -46.76
CA ASN A 211 39.15 36.00 -48.07
C ASN A 211 39.52 34.47 -48.05
N PRO A 212 38.90 33.57 -48.83
CA PRO A 212 39.08 32.13 -48.71
C PRO A 212 40.28 31.64 -49.52
N LYS A 213 40.82 30.47 -49.14
CA LYS A 213 41.03 29.27 -49.98
C LYS A 213 42.15 28.37 -49.42
N LEU A 214 41.89 27.07 -49.58
CA LEU A 214 42.80 25.90 -49.57
C LEU A 214 43.27 25.40 -48.21
#